data_AF-A0A3D5E300-F1
#
_entry.id   AF-A0A3D5E300-F1
#
_cell.length_a   1.000
_cell.length_b   1.000
_cell.length_c   1.000
_cell.angle_alpha   90.00
_cell.angle_beta   90.00
_cell.angle_gamma   90.00
#
_symmetry.space_group_name_H-M   'P 1'
#
loop_
_entity.id
_entity.type
_entity.pdbx_description
1 polymer ?
#
loop_
_entity_poly.entity_id
_entity_poly.type
_entity_poly.pdbx_seq_one_letter_code
_entity_poly.pdbx_strand_id
1 'polypeptide(L)'
;QQFRFTARNDRLYLDIDKDFLKEGTNVLIECHRLIDPTEATQMNNDVFVKRYATALMKRQWGMNLIKYNNVQLPGGVTLNGREIYTDALAEIETLESEVLSKYAIPPMDMIG
;
A
#
# COMPACT_ATOMS: atom_id res chain seq x y z
N GLN A 1 -20.68 -12.92 25.44
CA GLN A 1 -19.60 -11.91 25.44
C GLN A 1 -19.47 -11.39 24.03
N GLN A 2 -19.44 -10.07 23.86
CA GLN A 2 -19.34 -9.43 22.55
C GLN A 2 -18.15 -8.47 22.56
N PHE A 3 -17.34 -8.53 21.52
CA PHE A 3 -16.20 -7.65 21.32
C PHE A 3 -16.49 -6.78 20.11
N ARG A 4 -16.51 -5.46 20.30
CA ARG A 4 -16.86 -4.49 19.25
C ARG A 4 -15.75 -3.48 19.09
N PHE A 5 -15.13 -3.45 17.91
CA PHE A 5 -14.16 -2.43 17.56
C PHE A 5 -14.80 -1.39 16.63
N THR A 6 -14.62 -0.10 16.94
CA THR A 6 -15.06 1.01 16.08
C THR A 6 -13.85 1.72 15.51
N ALA A 7 -13.51 1.44 14.25
CA ALA A 7 -12.37 2.05 13.55
C ALA A 7 -12.49 3.57 13.40
N ARG A 8 -13.71 4.12 13.36
CA ARG A 8 -13.93 5.57 13.21
C ARG A 8 -13.57 6.39 14.46
N ASN A 9 -13.66 5.77 15.63
CA ASN A 9 -13.48 6.44 16.93
C ASN A 9 -12.32 5.85 17.73
N ASP A 10 -11.54 4.93 17.14
CA ASP A 10 -10.40 4.23 17.76
C ASP A 10 -10.71 3.63 19.14
N ARG A 11 -11.93 3.08 19.30
CA ARG A 11 -12.39 2.51 20.57
C ARG A 11 -12.73 1.03 20.44
N LEU A 12 -12.21 0.27 21.39
CA LEU A 12 -12.56 -1.13 21.63
C LEU A 12 -13.54 -1.20 22.80
N TYR A 13 -14.70 -1.80 22.56
CA TYR A 13 -15.71 -2.08 23.56
C TYR A 13 -15.69 -3.57 23.88
N LEU A 14 -15.55 -3.89 25.17
CA LEU A 14 -15.58 -5.24 25.70
C LEU A 14 -16.88 -5.40 26.50
N ASP A 15 -17.88 -6.06 25.92
CA ASP A 15 -19.11 -6.40 26.63
C ASP A 15 -18.90 -7.77 27.30
N ILE A 16 -18.35 -7.74 28.51
CA ILE A 16 -17.99 -8.91 29.31
C ILE A 16 -18.72 -8.92 30.65
N ASP A 17 -19.12 -10.11 31.07
CA ASP A 17 -19.80 -10.33 32.35
C ASP A 17 -18.82 -10.27 33.52
N LYS A 18 -19.35 -9.92 34.70
CA LYS A 18 -18.57 -9.75 35.94
C LYS A 18 -17.80 -11.02 36.34
N ASP A 19 -18.32 -12.19 35.97
CA ASP A 19 -17.69 -13.49 36.21
C ASP A 19 -16.42 -13.73 35.38
N PHE A 20 -16.24 -12.96 34.30
CA PHE A 20 -15.05 -13.01 33.45
C PHE A 20 -13.92 -12.11 33.96
N LEU A 21 -14.24 -11.13 34.82
CA LEU A 21 -13.29 -10.22 35.45
C LEU A 21 -12.77 -10.79 36.78
N LYS A 22 -12.26 -12.02 36.76
CA LYS A 22 -11.61 -12.61 37.93
C LYS A 22 -10.15 -12.19 37.99
N GLU A 23 -9.65 -11.98 39.21
CA GLU A 23 -8.21 -11.77 39.42
C GLU A 23 -7.43 -12.96 38.83
N GLY A 24 -6.46 -12.67 37.97
CA GLY A 24 -5.66 -13.66 37.25
C GLY A 24 -6.10 -13.93 35.80
N THR A 25 -7.21 -13.36 35.32
CA THR A 25 -7.61 -13.46 33.92
C THR A 25 -6.83 -12.46 33.05
N ASN A 26 -6.16 -12.96 32.00
CA ASN A 26 -5.43 -12.13 31.04
C ASN A 26 -6.26 -11.97 29.77
N VAL A 27 -6.32 -10.74 29.24
CA VAL A 27 -6.97 -10.43 27.96
C VAL A 27 -5.87 -10.22 26.91
N LEU A 28 -5.91 -11.02 25.84
CA LEU A 28 -5.04 -10.82 24.68
C LEU A 28 -5.83 -10.06 23.61
N ILE A 29 -5.26 -8.96 23.13
CA ILE A 29 -5.86 -8.12 22.09
C ILE A 29 -4.84 -7.95 20.98
N GLU A 30 -5.19 -8.41 19.78
CA GLU A 30 -4.43 -8.14 18.57
C GLU A 30 -4.96 -6.85 17.92
N CYS A 31 -4.12 -5.82 17.87
CA CYS A 31 -4.46 -4.53 17.28
C CYS A 31 -3.47 -4.19 16.16
N HIS A 32 -4.00 -3.82 15.00
CA HIS A 32 -3.22 -3.21 13.94
C HIS A 32 -3.32 -1.68 14.06
N ARG A 33 -2.18 -1.00 14.26
CA ARG A 33 -2.13 0.47 14.28
C ARG A 33 -1.53 1.01 13.00
N LEU A 34 -1.98 2.18 12.57
CA LEU A 34 -1.22 2.97 11.61
C LEU A 34 0.07 3.42 12.31
N ILE A 35 1.22 3.14 11.71
CA ILE A 35 2.52 3.57 12.25
C ILE A 35 2.90 4.89 11.56
N ASP A 36 3.47 5.83 12.32
CA ASP A 36 3.98 7.07 11.75
C ASP A 36 5.04 6.74 10.69
N PRO A 37 4.87 7.18 9.43
CA PRO A 37 5.79 6.89 8.34
C PRO A 37 7.19 7.52 8.54
N THR A 38 7.32 8.50 9.43
CA THR A 38 8.62 9.11 9.79
C THR A 38 9.39 8.27 10.81
N GLU A 39 8.71 7.46 11.61
CA GLU A 39 9.33 6.52 12.57
C GLU A 39 9.62 5.16 11.91
N ALA A 40 8.72 4.68 11.04
CA ALA A 40 8.86 3.40 10.34
C ALA A 40 9.53 3.53 8.96
N THR A 41 10.70 4.18 8.90
CA THR A 41 11.45 4.40 7.64
C THR A 41 11.82 3.11 6.91
N GLN A 42 11.86 1.98 7.61
CA GLN A 42 12.10 0.65 7.03
C GLN A 42 11.01 0.24 6.02
N MET A 43 9.79 0.75 6.16
CA MET A 43 8.71 0.50 5.19
C MET A 43 9.06 1.03 3.80
N ASN A 44 9.79 2.14 3.71
CA ASN A 44 10.25 2.70 2.44
C ASN A 44 11.32 1.83 1.77
N ASN A 45 11.94 0.92 2.52
CA ASN A 45 12.93 -0.02 2.00
C ASN A 45 12.33 -1.27 1.37
N ASP A 46 11.02 -1.45 1.49
CA ASP A 46 10.29 -2.56 0.88
C ASP A 46 10.44 -2.56 -0.65
N VAL A 47 10.58 -3.76 -1.22
CA VAL A 47 10.84 -3.96 -2.65
C VAL A 47 9.64 -3.51 -3.48
N PHE A 48 8.41 -3.75 -3.01
CA PHE A 48 7.21 -3.30 -3.70
C PHE A 48 7.14 -1.77 -3.69
N VAL A 49 7.33 -1.12 -2.54
CA VAL A 49 7.28 0.35 -2.43
C VAL A 49 8.29 1.01 -3.37
N LYS A 50 9.52 0.49 -3.44
CA LYS A 50 10.56 0.97 -4.37
C LYS A 50 10.18 0.79 -5.84
N ARG A 51 9.68 -0.39 -6.22
CA ARG A 51 9.25 -0.67 -7.60
C ARG A 51 8.08 0.23 -8.01
N TYR A 52 7.09 0.37 -7.14
CA TYR A 52 5.91 1.20 -7.38
C TYR A 52 6.27 2.68 -7.49
N ALA A 53 7.09 3.21 -6.57
CA ALA A 53 7.58 4.58 -6.66
C ALA A 53 8.35 4.84 -7.95
N THR A 54 9.19 3.89 -8.38
CA THR A 54 9.94 3.97 -9.65
C THR A 54 9.01 4.01 -10.86
N ALA A 55 7.98 3.16 -10.90
CA ALA A 55 7.01 3.13 -11.99
C ALA A 55 6.18 4.43 -12.06
N LEU A 56 5.78 4.99 -10.91
CA LEU A 56 5.13 6.29 -10.84
C LEU A 56 6.00 7.43 -11.35
N MET A 57 7.30 7.43 -11.01
CA MET A 57 8.25 8.39 -11.56
C MET A 57 8.35 8.27 -13.07
N LYS A 58 8.51 7.04 -13.61
CA LYS A 58 8.51 6.81 -15.07
C LYS A 58 7.25 7.34 -15.75
N ARG A 59 6.07 7.12 -15.16
CA ARG A 59 4.80 7.66 -15.69
C ARG A 59 4.83 9.18 -15.75
N GLN A 60 5.28 9.84 -14.70
CA GLN A 60 5.35 11.30 -14.63
C GLN A 60 6.36 11.87 -15.63
N TRP A 61 7.53 11.25 -15.76
CA TRP A 61 8.54 11.63 -16.75
C TRP A 61 8.07 11.38 -18.17
N GLY A 62 7.51 10.21 -18.47
CA GLY A 62 6.94 9.87 -19.78
C GLY A 62 5.88 10.87 -20.21
N MET A 63 4.93 11.22 -19.32
CA MET A 63 3.92 12.24 -19.58
C MET A 63 4.52 13.61 -19.90
N ASN A 64 5.61 13.98 -19.24
CA ASN A 64 6.31 15.23 -19.53
C ASN A 64 7.06 15.16 -20.87
N LEU A 65 7.72 14.04 -21.17
CA LEU A 65 8.49 13.83 -22.38
C LEU A 65 7.60 13.73 -23.64
N ILE A 66 6.38 13.20 -23.54
CA ILE A 66 5.41 13.15 -24.65
C ILE A 66 5.14 14.55 -25.23
N LYS A 67 5.15 15.59 -24.38
CA LYS A 67 4.94 16.98 -24.80
C LYS A 67 6.04 17.50 -25.73
N TYR A 68 7.20 16.83 -25.74
CA TYR A 68 8.39 17.20 -26.53
C TYR A 68 8.68 16.19 -27.66
N ASN A 69 7.74 15.32 -28.03
CA ASN A 69 7.96 14.32 -29.09
C ASN A 69 8.38 14.92 -30.45
N ASN A 70 8.00 16.16 -30.75
CA ASN A 70 8.36 16.85 -31.99
C ASN A 70 9.67 17.65 -31.87
N VAL A 71 10.33 17.61 -30.71
CA VAL A 71 11.59 18.30 -30.48
C VAL A 71 12.73 17.35 -30.79
N GLN A 72 13.56 17.72 -31.77
CA GLN A 72 14.80 17.03 -32.07
C GLN A 72 15.91 17.63 -31.21
N LEU A 73 16.57 16.78 -30.43
CA LEU A 73 17.71 17.20 -29.61
C LEU A 73 18.95 17.38 -30.50
N PRO A 74 19.90 18.25 -30.09
CA PRO A 74 21.20 18.36 -30.75
C PRO A 74 21.85 16.96 -30.87
N GLY A 75 22.25 16.58 -32.08
CA GLY A 75 22.72 15.21 -32.38
C GLY A 75 21.69 14.29 -33.04
N GLY A 76 20.50 14.79 -33.38
CA GLY A 76 19.51 14.06 -34.18
C GLY A 76 18.68 13.03 -33.38
N VAL A 77 18.78 13.05 -32.06
CA VAL A 77 18.05 12.14 -31.16
C VAL A 77 16.65 12.70 -30.89
N THR A 78 15.65 11.82 -30.92
CA THR A 78 14.27 12.12 -30.53
C THR A 78 13.97 11.53 -29.15
N LEU A 79 13.02 12.13 -28.42
CA LEU A 79 12.58 11.62 -27.13
C LEU A 79 11.46 10.60 -27.30
N ASN A 80 11.64 9.40 -26.73
CA ASN A 80 10.63 8.33 -26.76
C ASN A 80 9.68 8.42 -25.54
N GLY A 81 9.05 9.57 -25.33
CA GLY A 81 8.21 9.81 -24.15
C GLY A 81 7.00 8.87 -24.07
N ARG A 82 6.45 8.48 -25.24
CA ARG A 82 5.27 7.59 -25.32
C ARG A 82 5.58 6.18 -24.85
N GLU A 83 6.72 5.62 -25.26
CA GLU A 83 7.15 4.27 -24.85
C GLU A 83 7.38 4.21 -23.34
N ILE A 84 8.09 5.21 -22.79
CA ILE A 84 8.33 5.31 -21.33
C ILE A 84 7.00 5.37 -20.56
N TYR A 85 6.01 6.09 -21.07
CA TYR A 85 4.70 6.19 -20.44
C TYR A 85 3.92 4.87 -20.50
N THR A 86 3.92 4.19 -21.65
CA THR A 86 3.21 2.90 -21.81
C THR A 86 3.85 1.82 -20.94
N ASP A 87 5.18 1.76 -20.89
CA ASP A 87 5.91 0.81 -20.07
C ASP A 87 5.63 1.05 -18.58
N ALA A 88 5.57 2.32 -18.16
CA ALA A 88 5.22 2.68 -16.80
C ALA A 88 3.80 2.24 -16.40
N LEU A 89 2.83 2.36 -17.32
CA LEU A 89 1.46 1.89 -17.06
C LEU A 89 1.40 0.37 -16.90
N ALA A 90 2.08 -0.37 -17.78
CA ALA A 90 2.14 -1.83 -17.70
C ALA A 90 2.83 -2.31 -16.40
N GLU A 91 3.91 -1.63 -15.99
CA GLU A 91 4.58 -1.91 -14.70
C GLU A 91 3.65 -1.65 -13.51
N ILE A 92 2.90 -0.54 -13.51
CA ILE A 92 1.94 -0.22 -12.46
C ILE A 92 0.84 -1.28 -12.37
N GLU A 93 0.24 -1.66 -13.50
CA GLU A 93 -0.82 -2.67 -13.54
C GLU A 93 -0.32 -4.03 -13.03
N THR A 94 0.87 -4.44 -13.45
CA THR A 94 1.51 -5.68 -12.98
C THR A 94 1.76 -5.63 -11.47
N LEU A 95 2.27 -4.51 -10.96
CA LEU A 95 2.53 -4.31 -9.54
C LEU A 95 1.23 -4.33 -8.71
N GLU A 96 0.16 -3.69 -9.18
CA GLU A 96 -1.14 -3.67 -8.51
C GLU A 96 -1.79 -5.06 -8.48
N SER A 97 -1.66 -5.83 -9.56
CA SER A 97 -2.06 -7.23 -9.63
C SER A 97 -1.29 -8.11 -8.63
N GLU A 98 0.04 -7.94 -8.54
CA GLU A 98 0.86 -8.68 -7.59
C GLU A 98 0.54 -8.34 -6.12
N VAL A 99 0.13 -7.10 -5.82
CA VAL A 99 -0.22 -6.69 -4.45
C VAL A 99 -1.43 -7.43 -3.93
N LEU A 100 -2.49 -7.48 -4.73
CA LEU A 100 -3.73 -8.15 -4.36
C LEU A 100 -3.53 -9.65 -4.11
N SER A 101 -2.54 -10.26 -4.77
CA SER A 101 -2.24 -11.69 -4.61
C SER A 101 -1.25 -12.01 -3.50
N LYS A 102 -0.24 -11.15 -3.25
CA LYS A 102 0.84 -11.44 -2.30
C LYS A 102 0.70 -10.77 -0.93
N TYR A 103 0.09 -9.58 -0.89
CA TYR A 103 0.07 -8.73 0.31
C TYR A 103 -1.33 -8.46 0.83
N ALA A 104 -2.37 -8.94 0.13
CA ALA A 104 -3.68 -9.03 0.73
C ALA A 104 -3.61 -10.00 1.92
N ILE A 105 -4.11 -9.55 3.07
CA ILE A 105 -4.44 -10.46 4.16
C ILE A 105 -5.36 -11.51 3.54
N PRO A 106 -5.05 -12.81 3.64
CA PRO A 106 -5.92 -13.84 3.09
C PRO A 106 -7.34 -13.55 3.55
N PRO A 107 -8.35 -13.63 2.66
CA PRO A 107 -9.73 -13.35 3.04
C PRO A 107 -9.99 -14.17 4.29
N MET A 108 -10.25 -13.48 5.40
CA MET A 108 -10.62 -14.11 6.66
C MET A 108 -11.95 -14.79 6.39
N ASP A 109 -11.88 -16.05 5.97
CA ASP A 109 -12.99 -16.98 6.06
C ASP A 109 -13.20 -17.21 7.55
N MET A 110 -13.84 -16.22 8.19
CA MET A 110 -14.52 -16.45 9.45
C MET A 110 -15.65 -17.41 9.14
N ILE A 111 -15.30 -18.69 9.07
CA ILE A 111 -16.23 -19.81 9.18
C ILE A 111 -17.07 -19.50 10.42
N GLY A 112 -18.36 -19.25 10.17
CA GLY A 112 -19.37 -19.07 11.22
C GLY A 112 -19.63 -20.35 11.99
#